data_AF-X6PEM9-F1
#
_entry.id   AF-X6PEM9-F1
#
_cell.length_a   1.000
_cell.length_b   1.000
_cell.length_c   1.000
_cell.angle_alpha   90.00
_cell.angle_beta   90.00
_cell.angle_gamma   90.00
#
_symmetry.space_group_name_H-M   'P 1'
#
loop_
_entity.id
_entity.type
_entity.pdbx_description
1 polymer ?
#
loop_
_entity_poly.entity_id
_entity_poly.type
_entity_poly.pdbx_seq_one_letter_code
_entity_poly.pdbx_strand_id
1 'polypeptide(L)'
;MLTRLHDSIIGVFEYLSQHELVQCHQVCGLWNFILKNASLLRRSELRCFYSKESFTKTMIGMMLQYEMISQNEMKRASKKKNINDNAKKYYVSKFKVSSDYISLPAWSKLGIRIDSTKEKFTHFLPLVINLTHGEKSLVEIKQHLALLTPQKTFSSKGAMDIICELLSKVPISCCIVFLLAFPITNTYTYINIELLNQQFTNVKTLDSKQIHHFLSVWSCLHHLLLFLNSKYPEMSQDAEDAIDKFVTDSESRSQENWPHLGKVLISTNKTETANHLQATQNARQCLMWQFTFLEQFNRPFADYNRKYGGYNPTARVQLEVYVCFFCCNTIRM
;
A
#
# COMPACT_ATOMS: atom_id res chain seq x y z
N MET A 1 21.04 30.32 1.50
CA MET A 1 21.19 30.41 2.97
C MET A 1 20.01 29.77 3.71
N LEU A 2 18.76 30.05 3.32
CA LEU A 2 17.54 29.45 3.89
C LEU A 2 17.47 27.90 3.82
N THR A 3 17.96 27.29 2.74
CA THR A 3 18.02 25.82 2.59
C THR A 3 18.94 25.14 3.61
N ARG A 4 20.08 25.76 3.95
CA ARG A 4 21.01 25.20 4.96
C ARG A 4 20.46 25.30 6.39
N LEU A 5 19.65 26.32 6.68
CA LEU A 5 18.93 26.44 7.94
C LEU A 5 17.83 25.37 8.06
N HIS A 6 17.16 25.07 6.95
CA HIS A 6 16.10 24.05 6.89
C HIS A 6 16.62 22.66 7.28
N ASP A 7 17.75 22.22 6.71
CA ASP A 7 18.31 20.89 7.01
C ASP A 7 18.84 20.77 8.45
N SER A 8 19.46 21.83 8.97
CA SER A 8 19.92 21.88 10.36
C SER A 8 18.76 21.82 11.36
N ILE A 9 17.65 22.51 11.08
CA ILE A 9 16.44 22.49 11.93
C ILE A 9 15.77 21.11 11.92
N ILE A 10 15.71 20.45 10.75
CA ILE A 10 15.22 19.06 10.65
C ILE A 10 16.07 18.14 11.53
N GLY A 11 17.41 18.27 11.47
CA GLY A 11 18.32 17.49 12.31
C GLY A 11 18.03 17.67 13.80
N VAL A 12 17.74 18.89 14.27
CA VAL A 12 17.35 19.15 15.67
C VAL A 12 16.04 18.44 16.03
N PHE A 13 15.03 18.52 15.17
CA PHE A 13 13.74 17.87 15.42
C PHE A 13 13.82 16.34 15.43
N GLU A 14 14.77 15.71 14.73
CA GLU A 14 14.95 14.26 14.76
C GLU A 14 15.34 13.70 16.14
N TYR A 15 15.86 14.55 17.04
CA TYR A 15 16.19 14.18 18.41
C TYR A 15 15.02 14.35 19.40
N LEU A 16 13.96 15.04 19.01
CA LEU A 16 12.80 15.27 19.86
C LEU A 16 11.91 14.03 19.93
N SER A 17 11.30 13.80 21.08
CA SER A 17 10.25 12.82 21.28
C SER A 17 8.98 13.20 20.52
N GLN A 18 8.07 12.24 20.31
CA GLN A 18 6.81 12.49 19.62
C GLN A 18 5.96 13.56 20.35
N HIS A 19 5.96 13.55 21.68
CA HIS A 19 5.27 14.57 22.48
C HIS A 19 5.85 15.97 22.23
N GLU A 20 7.18 16.10 22.25
CA GLU A 20 7.87 17.36 21.96
C GLU A 20 7.62 17.82 20.52
N LEU A 21 7.59 16.91 19.55
CA LEU A 21 7.27 17.22 18.15
C LEU A 21 5.83 17.75 18.01
N VAL A 22 4.87 17.19 18.75
CA VAL A 22 3.48 17.70 18.78
C VAL A 22 3.43 19.11 19.38
N GLN A 23 4.21 19.40 20.42
CA GLN A 23 4.33 20.75 20.97
C GLN A 23 4.98 21.71 19.97
N CYS A 24 6.04 21.28 19.28
CA CYS A 24 6.73 22.06 18.25
C CYS A 24 5.81 22.45 17.08
N HIS A 25 4.83 21.60 16.77
CA HIS A 25 3.81 21.89 15.74
C HIS A 25 2.93 23.10 16.08
N GLN A 26 2.85 23.49 17.35
CA GLN A 26 2.06 24.62 17.83
C GLN A 26 2.88 25.92 18.00
N VAL A 27 4.21 25.86 17.88
CA VAL A 27 5.10 27.01 18.16
C VAL A 27 4.93 28.13 17.13
N CYS A 28 5.10 27.84 15.84
CA CYS A 28 4.89 28.83 14.78
C CYS A 28 4.59 28.17 13.43
N GLY A 29 4.10 28.97 12.46
CA GLY A 29 3.76 28.49 11.12
C GLY A 29 4.94 27.87 10.36
N LEU A 30 6.16 28.38 10.54
CA LEU A 30 7.36 27.84 9.92
C LEU A 30 7.73 26.45 10.47
N TRP A 31 7.67 26.27 11.79
CA TRP A 31 7.96 24.97 12.42
C TRP A 31 6.93 23.92 12.02
N ASN A 32 5.65 24.30 12.03
CA ASN A 32 4.56 23.47 11.54
C ASN A 32 4.79 23.07 10.07
N PHE A 33 5.16 24.03 9.20
CA PHE A 33 5.49 23.77 7.80
C PHE A 33 6.66 22.80 7.64
N ILE A 34 7.76 23.00 8.38
CA ILE A 34 8.94 22.10 8.34
C ILE A 34 8.56 20.70 8.82
N LEU A 35 7.88 20.58 9.97
CA LEU A 35 7.45 19.30 10.55
C LEU A 35 6.52 18.53 9.61
N LYS A 36 5.57 19.22 8.96
CA LYS A 36 4.65 18.62 7.98
C LYS A 36 5.38 18.19 6.71
N ASN A 37 6.18 19.07 6.12
CA ASN A 37 6.86 18.79 4.85
C ASN A 37 7.92 17.70 5.00
N ALA A 38 8.70 17.74 6.08
CA ALA A 38 9.68 16.71 6.38
C ALA A 38 9.03 15.40 6.90
N SER A 39 7.73 15.41 7.17
CA SER A 39 6.98 14.28 7.76
C SER A 39 7.66 13.72 9.01
N LEU A 40 8.18 14.61 9.86
CA LEU A 40 9.05 14.25 10.99
C LEU A 40 8.34 13.41 12.06
N LEU A 41 7.07 13.70 12.32
CA LEU A 41 6.24 12.87 13.21
C LEU A 41 6.20 11.41 12.72
N ARG A 42 5.94 11.18 11.43
CA ARG A 42 5.92 9.83 10.83
C ARG A 42 7.31 9.20 10.78
N ARG A 43 8.36 9.97 10.53
CA ARG A 43 9.75 9.46 10.57
C ARG A 43 10.16 9.02 11.97
N SER A 44 9.67 9.70 13.00
CA SER A 44 9.93 9.32 14.40
C SER A 44 9.27 7.99 14.77
N GLU A 45 8.16 7.63 14.11
CA GLU A 45 7.42 6.36 14.29
C GLU A 45 8.05 5.18 13.53
N LEU A 46 8.88 5.44 12.51
CA LEU A 46 9.60 4.40 11.76
C LEU A 46 10.83 3.91 12.54
N ARG A 47 10.55 3.23 13.66
CA ARG A 47 11.54 2.62 14.54
C ARG A 47 11.19 1.16 14.78
N CYS A 48 12.20 0.34 15.02
CA CYS A 48 11.97 -1.03 15.45
C CYS A 48 11.29 -1.02 16.82
N PHE A 49 10.20 -1.77 16.95
CA PHE A 49 9.47 -1.90 18.21
C PHE A 49 10.35 -2.41 19.35
N TYR A 50 11.24 -3.37 19.07
CA TYR A 50 12.13 -3.98 20.07
C TYR A 50 13.38 -3.15 20.38
N SER A 51 14.24 -2.90 19.39
CA SER A 51 15.51 -2.18 19.62
C SER A 51 15.36 -0.66 19.72
N LYS A 52 14.20 -0.10 19.35
CA LYS A 52 13.94 1.35 19.23
C LYS A 52 14.85 2.08 18.24
N GLU A 53 15.65 1.34 17.47
CA GLU A 53 16.51 1.87 16.41
C GLU A 53 15.68 2.43 15.26
N SER A 54 16.11 3.56 14.72
CA SER A 54 15.50 4.23 13.57
C SER A 54 15.93 3.57 12.25
N PHE A 55 15.09 3.71 11.22
CA PHE A 55 15.38 3.27 9.85
C PHE A 55 16.65 3.88 9.23
N THR A 56 17.15 4.98 9.78
CA THR A 56 18.41 5.60 9.34
C THR A 56 19.63 4.77 9.74
N LYS A 57 19.54 4.04 10.87
CA LYS A 57 20.62 3.22 11.43
C LYS A 57 20.50 1.75 11.05
N THR A 58 19.28 1.25 10.88
CA THR A 58 19.01 -0.17 10.66
C THR A 58 17.95 -0.36 9.60
N MET A 59 17.95 -1.51 8.94
CA MET A 59 16.89 -1.87 8.01
C MET A 59 15.64 -2.24 8.80
N ILE A 60 14.52 -1.61 8.47
CA ILE A 60 13.22 -1.88 9.08
C ILE A 60 12.30 -2.59 8.09
N GLY A 61 11.51 -3.53 8.60
CA GLY A 61 10.52 -4.29 7.86
C GLY A 61 9.25 -4.53 8.65
N MET A 62 8.27 -5.13 7.99
CA MET A 62 7.03 -5.64 8.59
C MET A 62 7.15 -7.12 8.87
N MET A 63 6.52 -7.58 9.95
CA MET A 63 6.34 -9.00 10.22
C MET A 63 5.08 -9.51 9.50
N LEU A 64 5.23 -10.59 8.74
CA LEU A 64 4.15 -11.20 7.97
C LEU A 64 3.88 -12.63 8.47
N GLN A 65 2.60 -12.95 8.60
CA GLN A 65 2.13 -14.31 8.71
C GLN A 65 1.52 -14.64 7.36
N TYR A 66 2.15 -15.59 6.68
CA TYR A 66 1.87 -15.89 5.30
C TYR A 66 1.89 -17.40 5.09
N GLU A 67 0.83 -17.93 4.51
CA GLU A 67 0.69 -19.34 4.15
C GLU A 67 0.10 -19.45 2.73
N MET A 68 0.76 -20.23 1.87
CA MET A 68 0.26 -20.61 0.55
C MET A 68 -0.23 -22.04 0.57
N ILE A 69 -1.33 -22.28 -0.14
CA ILE A 69 -1.85 -23.62 -0.40
C ILE A 69 -1.86 -23.83 -1.91
N SER A 70 -1.43 -25.02 -2.35
CA SER A 70 -1.51 -25.41 -3.75
C SER A 70 -2.95 -25.78 -4.14
N GLN A 71 -3.30 -25.62 -5.41
CA GLN A 71 -4.62 -26.00 -5.92
C GLN A 71 -4.94 -27.49 -5.66
N ASN A 72 -3.93 -28.37 -5.69
CA ASN A 72 -4.09 -29.80 -5.41
C ASN A 72 -4.48 -30.07 -3.96
N GLU A 73 -3.89 -29.34 -3.02
CA GLU A 73 -4.25 -29.44 -1.59
C GLU A 73 -5.67 -28.91 -1.36
N MET A 74 -6.08 -27.84 -2.06
CA MET A 74 -7.46 -27.37 -2.02
C MET A 74 -8.45 -28.39 -2.61
N LYS A 75 -8.14 -29.01 -3.77
CA LYS A 75 -8.98 -30.07 -4.36
C LYS A 75 -9.19 -31.24 -3.39
N ARG A 76 -8.14 -31.63 -2.65
CA ARG A 76 -8.22 -32.68 -1.62
C ARG A 76 -9.06 -32.26 -0.41
N ALA A 77 -8.93 -31.01 0.03
CA ALA A 77 -9.67 -30.49 1.18
C ALA A 77 -11.16 -30.24 0.87
N SER A 78 -11.50 -29.79 -0.34
CA SER A 78 -12.82 -29.27 -0.66
C SER A 78 -13.82 -30.27 -1.28
N LYS A 79 -13.44 -31.53 -1.58
CA LYS A 79 -14.30 -32.54 -2.26
C LYS A 79 -15.03 -32.03 -3.53
N LYS A 80 -14.66 -30.87 -4.10
CA LYS A 80 -15.27 -30.29 -5.30
C LYS A 80 -14.47 -30.73 -6.52
N LYS A 81 -15.14 -31.50 -7.39
CA LYS A 81 -14.54 -32.22 -8.53
C LYS A 81 -14.37 -31.38 -9.81
N ASN A 82 -14.91 -30.15 -9.85
CA ASN A 82 -14.86 -29.28 -11.02
C ASN A 82 -14.12 -27.98 -10.71
N ILE A 83 -12.78 -28.01 -10.75
CA ILE A 83 -11.98 -26.78 -10.81
C ILE A 83 -11.21 -26.83 -12.13
N ASN A 84 -11.43 -25.81 -12.97
CA ASN A 84 -10.81 -25.63 -14.28
C ASN A 84 -9.29 -25.78 -14.21
N ASP A 85 -8.71 -26.48 -15.19
CA ASP A 85 -7.26 -26.73 -15.27
C ASP A 85 -6.45 -25.49 -15.66
N ASN A 86 -7.11 -24.38 -16.01
CA ASN A 86 -6.49 -23.09 -16.31
C ASN A 86 -6.39 -22.13 -15.10
N ALA A 87 -6.80 -22.57 -13.90
CA ALA A 87 -6.80 -21.72 -12.71
C ALA A 87 -5.39 -21.52 -12.10
N LYS A 88 -5.24 -20.49 -11.25
CA LYS A 88 -4.01 -20.23 -10.49
C LYS A 88 -3.53 -21.46 -9.73
N LYS A 89 -2.25 -21.79 -9.85
CA LYS A 89 -1.63 -22.97 -9.19
C LYS A 89 -1.55 -22.86 -7.67
N TYR A 90 -1.57 -21.64 -7.12
CA TYR A 90 -1.38 -21.36 -5.69
C TYR A 90 -2.29 -20.22 -5.24
N TYR A 91 -2.72 -20.28 -3.97
CA TYR A 91 -3.54 -19.26 -3.34
C TYR A 91 -3.01 -18.93 -1.95
N VAL A 92 -3.10 -17.66 -1.56
CA VAL A 92 -2.78 -17.22 -0.20
C VAL A 92 -3.96 -17.55 0.71
N SER A 93 -3.77 -18.52 1.59
CA SER A 93 -4.80 -18.98 2.54
C SER A 93 -4.84 -18.11 3.79
N LYS A 94 -3.67 -17.59 4.19
CA LYS A 94 -3.51 -16.79 5.39
C LYS A 94 -2.58 -15.64 5.11
N PHE A 95 -3.06 -14.45 5.42
CA PHE A 95 -2.27 -13.23 5.33
C PHE A 95 -2.59 -12.33 6.52
N LYS A 96 -1.57 -12.06 7.33
CA LYS A 96 -1.64 -11.09 8.43
C LYS A 96 -0.34 -10.30 8.48
N VAL A 97 -0.45 -9.03 8.80
CA VAL A 97 0.68 -8.11 8.94
C VAL A 97 0.62 -7.49 10.33
N SER A 98 1.73 -7.53 11.05
CA SER A 98 1.83 -6.89 12.36
C SER A 98 1.72 -5.38 12.24
N SER A 99 1.12 -4.74 13.25
CA SER A 99 1.13 -3.27 13.39
C SER A 99 2.51 -2.74 13.79
N ASP A 100 3.39 -3.60 14.27
CA ASP A 100 4.72 -3.23 14.73
C ASP A 100 5.78 -3.43 13.64
N TYR A 101 6.66 -2.44 13.51
CA TYR A 101 7.85 -2.57 12.69
C TYR A 101 8.97 -3.28 13.46
N ILE A 102 9.77 -4.07 12.76
CA ILE A 102 10.92 -4.77 13.33
C ILE A 102 12.18 -4.48 12.52
N SER A 103 13.34 -4.45 13.17
CA SER A 103 14.62 -4.34 12.48
C SER A 103 15.12 -5.70 12.00
N LEU A 104 15.91 -5.69 10.92
CA LEU A 104 16.53 -6.92 10.41
C LEU A 104 17.43 -7.62 11.45
N PRO A 105 18.25 -6.93 12.28
CA PRO A 105 18.99 -7.59 13.35
C PRO A 105 18.10 -8.24 14.41
N ALA A 106 17.00 -7.60 14.80
CA ALA A 106 16.03 -8.18 15.75
C ALA A 106 15.36 -9.44 15.17
N TRP A 107 15.06 -9.43 13.87
CA TRP A 107 14.52 -10.60 13.18
C TRP A 107 15.57 -11.71 13.01
N SER A 108 16.70 -11.43 12.41
CA SER A 108 17.68 -12.43 11.98
C SER A 108 18.57 -12.94 13.11
N LYS A 109 19.10 -12.04 13.95
CA LYS A 109 20.08 -12.37 14.99
C LYS A 109 19.43 -12.77 16.30
N LEU A 110 18.38 -12.06 16.70
CA LEU A 110 17.69 -12.31 17.97
C LEU A 110 16.53 -13.31 17.83
N GLY A 111 16.14 -13.68 16.60
CA GLY A 111 15.08 -14.66 16.36
C GLY A 111 13.70 -14.19 16.82
N ILE A 112 13.47 -12.87 16.92
CA ILE A 112 12.19 -12.34 17.39
C ILE A 112 11.12 -12.56 16.31
N ARG A 113 10.04 -13.26 16.66
CA ARG A 113 8.93 -13.64 15.76
C ARG A 113 7.56 -13.26 16.32
N ILE A 114 7.53 -12.48 17.38
CA ILE A 114 6.32 -12.13 18.10
C ILE A 114 6.14 -10.61 18.01
N ASP A 115 4.92 -10.10 18.05
CA ASP A 115 4.64 -8.66 18.11
C ASP A 115 4.11 -8.19 19.49
N SER A 116 3.74 -6.91 19.60
CA SER A 116 3.19 -6.34 20.84
C SER A 116 1.90 -7.01 21.30
N THR A 117 1.16 -7.62 20.37
CA THR A 117 -0.08 -8.38 20.66
C THR A 117 0.18 -9.85 21.00
N LYS A 118 1.46 -10.25 21.11
CA LYS A 118 1.92 -11.62 21.38
C LYS A 118 1.61 -12.62 20.26
N GLU A 119 1.38 -12.13 19.04
CA GLU A 119 1.10 -12.98 17.89
C GLU A 119 2.39 -13.39 17.18
N LYS A 120 2.42 -14.63 16.67
CA LYS A 120 3.60 -15.19 16.01
C LYS A 120 3.54 -14.99 14.49
N PHE A 121 4.60 -14.43 13.94
CA PHE A 121 4.81 -14.19 12.51
C PHE A 121 5.92 -15.08 11.96
N THR A 122 5.86 -15.36 10.66
CA THR A 122 6.72 -16.37 10.02
C THR A 122 7.72 -15.75 9.04
N HIS A 123 7.40 -14.61 8.46
CA HIS A 123 8.23 -13.93 7.47
C HIS A 123 8.51 -12.49 7.87
N PHE A 124 9.62 -11.97 7.37
CA PHE A 124 9.99 -10.56 7.42
C PHE A 124 9.91 -10.00 6.01
N LEU A 125 9.35 -8.80 5.88
CA LEU A 125 9.33 -8.08 4.61
C LEU A 125 9.99 -6.71 4.81
N PRO A 126 11.19 -6.49 4.26
CA PRO A 126 11.85 -5.20 4.34
C PRO A 126 11.00 -4.09 3.70
N LEU A 127 11.03 -2.89 4.28
CA LEU A 127 10.30 -1.74 3.77
C LEU A 127 11.14 -0.89 2.81
N VAL A 128 10.47 -0.27 1.84
CA VAL A 128 11.04 0.81 1.03
C VAL A 128 10.51 2.14 1.57
N ILE A 129 11.25 2.75 2.50
CA ILE A 129 10.85 4.02 3.12
C ILE A 129 11.19 5.20 2.21
N ASN A 130 12.40 5.18 1.65
CA ASN A 130 12.89 6.13 0.66
C ASN A 130 13.87 5.41 -0.28
N LEU A 131 14.34 6.11 -1.32
CA LEU A 131 15.23 5.52 -2.32
C LEU A 131 16.51 4.94 -1.69
N THR A 132 17.22 5.73 -0.87
CA THR A 132 18.46 5.29 -0.21
C THR A 132 18.26 4.05 0.67
N HIS A 133 17.17 3.99 1.43
CA HIS A 133 16.81 2.83 2.24
C HIS A 133 16.47 1.62 1.36
N GLY A 134 15.73 1.84 0.26
CA GLY A 134 15.40 0.81 -0.73
C GLY A 134 16.65 0.21 -1.36
N GLU A 135 17.60 1.04 -1.83
CA GLU A 135 18.87 0.57 -2.42
C GLU A 135 19.66 -0.29 -1.45
N LYS A 136 19.84 0.21 -0.22
CA LYS A 136 20.54 -0.53 0.85
C LYS A 136 19.85 -1.84 1.19
N SER A 137 18.52 -1.90 1.04
CA SER A 137 17.71 -3.06 1.37
C SER A 137 17.47 -4.01 0.21
N LEU A 138 17.93 -3.69 -1.00
CA LEU A 138 17.55 -4.43 -2.20
C LEU A 138 17.91 -5.91 -2.14
N VAL A 139 19.09 -6.25 -1.58
CA VAL A 139 19.52 -7.65 -1.41
C VAL A 139 18.57 -8.41 -0.49
N GLU A 140 18.26 -7.84 0.67
CA GLU A 140 17.35 -8.43 1.66
C GLU A 140 15.92 -8.50 1.13
N ILE A 141 15.45 -7.47 0.41
CA ILE A 141 14.15 -7.46 -0.26
C ILE A 141 14.02 -8.67 -1.18
N LYS A 142 15.03 -8.93 -2.02
CA LYS A 142 15.02 -10.07 -2.94
C LYS A 142 14.96 -11.39 -2.19
N GLN A 143 15.80 -11.55 -1.17
CA GLN A 143 15.86 -12.78 -0.37
C GLN A 143 14.52 -13.05 0.31
N HIS A 144 13.95 -12.04 0.96
CA HIS A 144 12.70 -12.16 1.68
C HIS A 144 11.49 -12.34 0.76
N LEU A 145 11.44 -11.70 -0.40
CA LEU A 145 10.41 -11.95 -1.41
C LEU A 145 10.54 -13.34 -2.03
N ALA A 146 11.76 -13.82 -2.28
CA ALA A 146 11.98 -15.17 -2.77
C ALA A 146 11.31 -16.21 -1.86
N LEU A 147 11.43 -16.05 -0.53
CA LEU A 147 10.78 -16.94 0.44
C LEU A 147 9.25 -16.96 0.36
N LEU A 148 8.62 -15.89 -0.16
CA LEU A 148 7.18 -15.80 -0.37
C LEU A 148 6.73 -16.41 -1.71
N THR A 149 7.67 -16.73 -2.60
CA THR A 149 7.34 -17.37 -3.90
C THR A 149 7.36 -18.90 -3.79
N PRO A 150 6.54 -19.62 -4.57
CA PRO A 150 6.55 -21.09 -4.58
C PRO A 150 7.92 -21.68 -4.95
N GLN A 151 8.65 -21.02 -5.85
CA GLN A 151 9.96 -21.46 -6.33
C GLN A 151 11.08 -21.20 -5.31
N LYS A 152 10.83 -20.40 -4.26
CA LYS A 152 11.85 -19.96 -3.29
C LYS A 152 13.04 -19.23 -3.93
N THR A 153 12.83 -18.63 -5.10
CA THR A 153 13.84 -17.90 -5.86
C THR A 153 13.28 -16.56 -6.30
N PHE A 154 14.11 -15.53 -6.29
CA PHE A 154 13.69 -14.22 -6.75
C PHE A 154 13.57 -14.19 -8.28
N SER A 155 12.42 -13.77 -8.77
CA SER A 155 12.22 -13.31 -10.15
C SER A 155 11.40 -12.02 -10.10
N SER A 156 11.60 -11.10 -11.03
CA SER A 156 10.85 -9.85 -11.08
C SER A 156 9.35 -10.12 -11.24
N LYS A 157 8.98 -10.99 -12.19
CA LYS A 157 7.60 -11.45 -12.36
C LYS A 157 6.99 -12.06 -11.09
N GLY A 158 7.71 -13.00 -10.45
CA GLY A 158 7.24 -13.64 -9.23
C GLY A 158 7.09 -12.65 -8.06
N ALA A 159 8.01 -11.68 -7.95
CA ALA A 159 7.94 -10.61 -6.96
C ALA A 159 6.75 -9.66 -7.20
N MET A 160 6.48 -9.30 -8.46
CA MET A 160 5.30 -8.51 -8.82
C MET A 160 4.02 -9.26 -8.48
N ASP A 161 3.92 -10.53 -8.91
CA ASP A 161 2.73 -11.36 -8.71
C ASP A 161 2.44 -11.53 -7.21
N ILE A 162 3.46 -11.82 -6.39
CA ILE A 162 3.26 -11.96 -4.95
C ILE A 162 2.81 -10.65 -4.30
N ILE A 163 3.47 -9.52 -4.62
CA ILE A 163 3.08 -8.23 -4.02
C ILE A 163 1.66 -7.84 -4.45
N CYS A 164 1.28 -8.09 -5.71
CA CYS A 164 -0.07 -7.85 -6.21
C CYS A 164 -1.11 -8.73 -5.50
N GLU A 165 -0.78 -10.00 -5.25
CA GLU A 165 -1.64 -10.91 -4.49
C GLU A 165 -1.78 -10.43 -3.05
N LEU A 166 -0.69 -10.04 -2.37
CA LEU A 166 -0.73 -9.47 -1.02
C LEU A 166 -1.59 -8.20 -0.96
N LEU A 167 -1.41 -7.27 -1.92
CA LEU A 167 -2.21 -6.05 -2.05
C LEU A 167 -3.71 -6.38 -2.17
N SER A 168 -4.06 -7.41 -2.95
CA SER A 168 -5.46 -7.84 -3.12
C SER A 168 -6.07 -8.49 -1.88
N LYS A 169 -5.24 -9.00 -0.96
CA LYS A 169 -5.67 -9.56 0.33
C LYS A 169 -5.83 -8.51 1.43
N VAL A 170 -5.36 -7.28 1.22
CA VAL A 170 -5.66 -6.18 2.14
C VAL A 170 -7.12 -5.76 1.92
N PRO A 171 -7.98 -5.79 2.95
CA PRO A 171 -9.42 -5.50 2.82
C PRO A 171 -9.67 -4.00 2.63
N ILE A 172 -9.42 -3.50 1.42
CA ILE A 172 -9.58 -2.09 1.04
C ILE A 172 -10.97 -1.79 0.50
N SER A 173 -11.77 -2.81 0.17
CA SER A 173 -13.19 -2.63 -0.14
C SER A 173 -13.92 -1.84 0.96
N CYS A 174 -13.57 -2.05 2.23
CA CYS A 174 -14.06 -1.24 3.34
C CYS A 174 -13.57 0.21 3.31
N CYS A 175 -12.33 0.45 2.87
CA CYS A 175 -11.75 1.78 2.79
C CYS A 175 -12.38 2.59 1.64
N ILE A 176 -12.65 1.97 0.49
CA ILE A 176 -13.31 2.62 -0.66
C ILE A 176 -14.76 2.99 -0.32
N VAL A 177 -15.50 2.13 0.38
CA VAL A 177 -16.84 2.46 0.88
C VAL A 177 -16.78 3.62 1.87
N PHE A 178 -15.80 3.66 2.77
CA PHE A 178 -15.60 4.80 3.67
C PHE A 178 -15.28 6.09 2.91
N LEU A 179 -14.47 6.02 1.84
CA LEU A 179 -14.13 7.16 0.99
C LEU A 179 -15.33 7.67 0.16
N LEU A 180 -16.19 6.77 -0.31
CA LEU A 180 -17.35 7.09 -1.14
C LEU A 180 -18.58 7.47 -0.31
N ALA A 181 -18.70 7.01 0.94
CA ALA A 181 -19.85 7.27 1.81
C ALA A 181 -19.83 8.64 2.51
N PHE A 182 -18.76 9.44 2.36
CA PHE A 182 -18.79 10.82 2.82
C PHE A 182 -19.60 11.68 1.83
N PRO A 183 -20.66 12.37 2.29
CA PRO A 183 -21.51 13.16 1.41
C PRO A 183 -20.70 14.34 0.88
N ILE A 184 -20.21 14.20 -0.36
CA ILE A 184 -19.72 15.31 -1.16
C ILE A 184 -20.95 16.18 -1.43
N THR A 185 -21.09 17.25 -0.63
CA THR A 185 -22.04 18.32 -0.91
C THR A 185 -21.58 19.04 -2.17
N ASN A 186 -21.96 18.49 -3.33
CA ASN A 186 -22.36 19.19 -4.55
C ASN A 186 -22.70 18.16 -5.63
N THR A 187 -24.00 17.93 -5.76
CA THR A 187 -24.77 17.68 -7.00
C THR A 187 -24.11 16.91 -8.16
N TYR A 188 -24.75 15.77 -8.49
CA TYR A 188 -24.73 15.01 -9.75
C TYR A 188 -23.86 13.76 -9.94
N THR A 189 -23.45 13.08 -8.87
CA THR A 189 -23.20 11.63 -8.95
C THR A 189 -23.61 10.96 -7.64
N TYR A 190 -24.90 10.69 -7.50
CA TYR A 190 -25.39 9.63 -6.60
C TYR A 190 -24.91 8.30 -7.20
N ILE A 191 -23.62 7.98 -7.03
CA ILE A 191 -23.24 6.57 -6.96
C ILE A 191 -24.03 6.07 -5.76
N ASN A 192 -24.85 5.06 -6.00
CA ASN A 192 -25.84 4.55 -5.05
C ASN A 192 -25.11 3.90 -3.86
N ILE A 193 -24.59 4.73 -2.95
CA ILE A 193 -23.83 4.34 -1.74
C ILE A 193 -24.67 3.40 -0.88
N GLU A 194 -26.00 3.54 -0.93
CA GLU A 194 -26.94 2.65 -0.26
C GLU A 194 -26.95 1.24 -0.88
N LEU A 195 -26.76 1.11 -2.20
CA LEU A 195 -26.63 -0.19 -2.88
C LEU A 195 -25.28 -0.84 -2.55
N LEU A 196 -24.19 -0.07 -2.51
CA LEU A 196 -22.87 -0.55 -2.06
C LEU A 196 -22.91 -0.96 -0.57
N ASN A 197 -23.50 -0.14 0.30
CA ASN A 197 -23.63 -0.44 1.72
C ASN A 197 -24.52 -1.66 1.97
N GLN A 198 -25.65 -1.80 1.28
CA GLN A 198 -26.51 -2.99 1.35
C GLN A 198 -25.78 -4.27 0.92
N GLN A 199 -24.84 -4.16 -0.03
CA GLN A 199 -24.04 -5.30 -0.54
C GLN A 199 -22.84 -5.67 0.36
N PHE A 200 -22.37 -4.78 1.23
CA PHE A 200 -21.32 -5.05 2.22
C PHE A 200 -21.87 -5.26 3.65
N THR A 201 -23.19 -5.43 3.83
CA THR A 201 -23.89 -5.52 5.13
C THR A 201 -23.41 -6.60 6.09
N ASN A 202 -22.66 -7.61 5.62
CA ASN A 202 -22.06 -8.64 6.48
C ASN A 202 -20.62 -8.34 6.90
N VAL A 203 -20.05 -7.21 6.47
CA VAL A 203 -18.68 -6.85 6.83
C VAL A 203 -18.70 -6.12 8.16
N LYS A 204 -18.14 -6.77 9.18
CA LYS A 204 -17.86 -6.17 10.49
C LYS A 204 -17.23 -4.79 10.26
N THR A 205 -17.89 -3.74 10.76
CA THR A 205 -17.37 -2.38 10.67
C THR A 205 -15.96 -2.35 11.25
N LEU A 206 -14.99 -1.99 10.41
CA LEU A 206 -13.61 -1.85 10.85
C LEU A 206 -13.49 -0.62 11.73
N ASP A 207 -12.76 -0.74 12.83
CA ASP A 207 -12.43 0.43 13.62
C ASP A 207 -11.41 1.32 12.88
N SER A 208 -11.33 2.59 13.26
CA SER A 208 -10.41 3.55 12.62
C SER A 208 -8.94 3.11 12.67
N LYS A 209 -8.51 2.41 13.73
CA LYS A 209 -7.13 1.92 13.85
C LYS A 209 -6.85 0.80 12.84
N GLN A 210 -7.81 -0.08 12.62
CA GLN A 210 -7.72 -1.15 11.61
C GLN A 210 -7.64 -0.57 10.20
N ILE A 211 -8.46 0.44 9.90
CA ILE A 211 -8.42 1.14 8.61
C ILE A 211 -7.03 1.77 8.39
N HIS A 212 -6.53 2.52 9.38
CA HIS A 212 -5.21 3.14 9.30
C HIS A 212 -4.10 2.10 9.12
N HIS A 213 -4.17 0.97 9.83
CA HIS A 213 -3.23 -0.13 9.68
C HIS A 213 -3.25 -0.71 8.26
N PHE A 214 -4.43 -1.04 7.72
CA PHE A 214 -4.54 -1.60 6.37
C PHE A 214 -4.05 -0.63 5.30
N LEU A 215 -4.35 0.66 5.42
CA LEU A 215 -3.84 1.69 4.52
C LEU A 215 -2.31 1.82 4.58
N SER A 216 -1.73 1.74 5.78
CA SER A 216 -0.29 1.74 5.98
C SER A 216 0.37 0.53 5.30
N VAL A 217 -0.17 -0.67 5.52
CA VAL A 217 0.32 -1.92 4.90
C VAL A 217 0.24 -1.84 3.38
N TRP A 218 -0.90 -1.41 2.84
CA TRP A 218 -1.07 -1.25 1.40
C TRP A 218 -0.09 -0.25 0.80
N SER A 219 0.10 0.89 1.47
CA SER A 219 1.05 1.92 1.04
C SER A 219 2.48 1.36 1.02
N CYS A 220 2.85 0.57 2.03
CA CYS A 220 4.17 -0.07 2.09
C CYS A 220 4.38 -1.07 0.95
N LEU A 221 3.40 -1.92 0.68
CA LEU A 221 3.44 -2.89 -0.42
C LEU A 221 3.48 -2.19 -1.78
N HIS A 222 2.70 -1.12 -1.95
CA HIS A 222 2.69 -0.33 -3.17
C HIS A 222 4.02 0.38 -3.41
N HIS A 223 4.67 0.96 -2.37
CA HIS A 223 6.01 1.52 -2.54
C HIS A 223 7.06 0.47 -2.88
N LEU A 224 6.96 -0.71 -2.28
CA LEU A 224 7.83 -1.82 -2.63
C LEU A 224 7.65 -2.21 -4.10
N LEU A 225 6.41 -2.28 -4.58
CA LEU A 225 6.07 -2.57 -5.97
C LEU A 225 6.68 -1.54 -6.93
N LEU A 226 6.49 -0.25 -6.65
CA LEU A 226 7.02 0.85 -7.45
C LEU A 226 8.55 0.87 -7.46
N PHE A 227 9.17 0.66 -6.30
CA PHE A 227 10.63 0.59 -6.19
C PHE A 227 11.18 -0.56 -7.02
N LEU A 228 10.58 -1.75 -6.94
CA LEU A 228 11.00 -2.88 -7.75
C LEU A 228 10.75 -2.65 -9.24
N ASN A 229 9.62 -2.05 -9.64
CA ASN A 229 9.37 -1.69 -11.03
C ASN A 229 10.44 -0.72 -11.57
N SER A 230 10.90 0.23 -10.75
CA SER A 230 12.00 1.12 -11.15
C SER A 230 13.35 0.40 -11.35
N LYS A 231 13.53 -0.77 -10.72
CA LYS A 231 14.72 -1.62 -10.86
C LYS A 231 14.59 -2.71 -11.92
N TYR A 232 13.35 -3.11 -12.19
CA TYR A 232 12.96 -4.20 -13.08
C TYR A 232 11.86 -3.71 -14.02
N PRO A 233 12.19 -2.89 -15.03
CA PRO A 233 11.21 -2.32 -15.95
C PRO A 233 10.38 -3.37 -16.69
N GLU A 234 10.89 -4.60 -16.81
CA GLU A 234 10.15 -5.74 -17.38
C GLU A 234 8.86 -6.06 -16.61
N MET A 235 8.76 -5.69 -15.32
CA MET A 235 7.51 -5.81 -14.56
C MET A 235 6.37 -5.01 -15.20
N SER A 236 6.66 -3.84 -15.76
CA SER A 236 5.67 -3.03 -16.46
C SER A 236 5.20 -3.69 -17.75
N GLN A 237 6.09 -4.43 -18.43
CA GLN A 237 5.71 -5.20 -19.61
C GLN A 237 4.84 -6.40 -19.22
N ASP A 238 5.26 -7.17 -18.21
CA ASP A 238 4.47 -8.29 -17.68
C ASP A 238 3.07 -7.86 -17.20
N ALA A 239 2.95 -6.64 -16.65
CA ALA A 239 1.68 -6.07 -16.23
C ALA A 239 0.78 -5.70 -17.42
N GLU A 240 1.34 -5.07 -18.45
CA GLU A 240 0.62 -4.75 -19.70
C GLU A 240 0.18 -6.02 -20.42
N ASP A 241 1.06 -6.98 -20.62
CA ASP A 241 0.74 -8.25 -21.28
C ASP A 241 -0.43 -8.96 -20.58
N ALA A 242 -0.49 -8.87 -19.24
CA ALA A 242 -1.61 -9.42 -18.47
C ALA A 242 -2.93 -8.66 -18.69
N ILE A 243 -2.88 -7.33 -18.84
CA ILE A 243 -4.05 -6.49 -19.12
C ILE A 243 -4.50 -6.67 -20.56
N ASP A 244 -3.58 -6.65 -21.52
CA ASP A 244 -3.86 -6.83 -22.94
C ASP A 244 -4.45 -8.22 -23.19
N LYS A 245 -3.91 -9.26 -22.56
CA LYS A 245 -4.51 -10.60 -22.60
C LYS A 245 -5.96 -10.56 -22.09
N PHE A 246 -6.21 -9.94 -20.94
CA PHE A 246 -7.56 -9.80 -20.38
C PHE A 246 -8.53 -9.03 -21.30
N VAL A 247 -8.04 -7.97 -21.96
CA VAL A 247 -8.84 -7.15 -22.88
C VAL A 247 -9.11 -7.87 -24.19
N THR A 248 -8.13 -8.55 -24.77
CA THR A 248 -8.21 -9.14 -26.12
C THR A 248 -8.85 -10.52 -26.13
N ASP A 249 -8.57 -11.35 -25.12
CA ASP A 249 -9.07 -12.72 -25.04
C ASP A 249 -10.31 -12.79 -24.14
N SER A 250 -11.48 -13.00 -24.75
CA SER A 250 -12.75 -13.14 -24.03
C SER A 250 -12.78 -14.34 -23.08
N GLU A 251 -12.04 -15.42 -23.38
CA GLU A 251 -11.96 -16.60 -22.50
C GLU A 251 -11.12 -16.34 -21.25
N SER A 252 -10.18 -15.39 -21.34
CA SER A 252 -9.35 -14.97 -20.21
C SER A 252 -10.08 -14.04 -19.23
N ARG A 253 -11.31 -13.61 -19.52
CA ARG A 253 -12.07 -12.69 -18.65
C ARG A 253 -12.72 -13.34 -17.43
N SER A 254 -12.29 -14.54 -17.06
CA SER A 254 -12.73 -15.22 -15.84
C SER A 254 -12.18 -14.52 -14.60
N GLN A 255 -12.93 -14.56 -13.50
CA GLN A 255 -12.55 -13.93 -12.22
C GLN A 255 -11.15 -14.35 -11.74
N GLU A 256 -10.74 -15.59 -12.03
CA GLU A 256 -9.45 -16.15 -11.65
C GLU A 256 -8.27 -15.52 -12.42
N ASN A 257 -8.55 -14.96 -13.59
CA ASN A 257 -7.60 -14.39 -14.53
C ASN A 257 -7.63 -12.86 -14.55
N TRP A 258 -8.43 -12.23 -13.68
CA TRP A 258 -8.48 -10.76 -13.62
C TRP A 258 -7.12 -10.18 -13.23
N PRO A 259 -6.65 -9.14 -13.93
CA PRO A 259 -5.43 -8.47 -13.54
C PRO A 259 -5.62 -7.85 -12.15
N HIS A 260 -4.68 -8.12 -11.25
CA HIS A 260 -4.68 -7.50 -9.94
C HIS A 260 -4.56 -5.97 -10.06
N LEU A 261 -5.17 -5.25 -9.12
CA LEU A 261 -5.05 -3.79 -9.03
C LEU A 261 -3.59 -3.32 -9.08
N GLY A 262 -2.67 -4.05 -8.43
CA GLY A 262 -1.24 -3.72 -8.48
C GLY A 262 -0.65 -3.71 -9.90
N LYS A 263 -1.07 -4.62 -10.79
CA LYS A 263 -0.62 -4.66 -12.20
C LYS A 263 -1.17 -3.46 -12.97
N VAL A 264 -2.44 -3.12 -12.75
CA VAL A 264 -3.07 -1.92 -13.33
C VAL A 264 -2.35 -0.66 -12.87
N LEU A 265 -1.99 -0.55 -11.59
CA LEU A 265 -1.27 0.60 -11.06
C LEU A 265 0.13 0.72 -11.68
N ILE A 266 0.82 -0.38 -11.95
CA ILE A 266 2.13 -0.32 -12.62
C ILE A 266 1.96 0.10 -14.09
N SER A 267 1.01 -0.47 -14.83
CA SER A 267 0.86 -0.18 -16.26
C SER A 267 0.45 1.27 -16.52
N THR A 268 -0.39 1.86 -15.68
CA THR A 268 -0.77 3.28 -15.81
C THR A 268 0.38 4.24 -15.49
N ASN A 269 1.44 3.78 -14.83
CA ASN A 269 2.61 4.59 -14.54
C ASN A 269 3.59 4.70 -15.73
N LYS A 270 3.39 4.06 -16.89
CA LYS A 270 4.37 4.15 -18.00
C LYS A 270 4.35 5.50 -18.75
N THR A 271 3.33 6.34 -18.58
CA THR A 271 3.08 7.51 -19.43
C THR A 271 3.79 8.82 -19.02
N GLU A 272 4.53 8.89 -17.91
CA GLU A 272 5.18 10.14 -17.43
C GLU A 272 6.69 10.01 -17.17
N THR A 273 7.50 10.16 -18.22
CA THR A 273 8.96 10.08 -18.13
C THR A 273 9.62 11.21 -17.30
N ALA A 274 10.76 10.84 -16.68
CA ALA A 274 11.81 11.65 -16.03
C ALA A 274 11.60 12.20 -14.60
N ASN A 275 10.39 12.40 -14.07
CA ASN A 275 10.17 12.87 -12.68
C ASN A 275 9.40 11.87 -11.79
N HIS A 276 9.43 10.59 -12.16
CA HIS A 276 8.58 9.53 -11.65
C HIS A 276 8.49 9.40 -10.13
N LEU A 277 9.62 9.31 -9.42
CA LEU A 277 9.58 9.07 -7.97
C LEU A 277 9.06 10.28 -7.21
N GLN A 278 9.30 11.50 -7.71
CA GLN A 278 8.80 12.74 -7.14
C GLN A 278 7.31 12.93 -7.44
N ALA A 279 6.87 12.64 -8.67
CA ALA A 279 5.46 12.67 -9.07
C ALA A 279 4.64 11.62 -8.30
N THR A 280 5.19 10.42 -8.09
CA THR A 280 4.56 9.38 -7.27
C THR A 280 4.66 9.67 -5.77
N GLN A 281 5.72 10.33 -5.27
CA GLN A 281 5.74 10.89 -3.91
C GLN A 281 4.71 12.02 -3.74
N ASN A 282 4.48 12.83 -4.77
CA ASN A 282 3.45 13.87 -4.79
C ASN A 282 2.05 13.24 -4.87
N ALA A 283 1.85 12.19 -5.68
CA ALA A 283 0.59 11.44 -5.73
C ALA A 283 0.34 10.68 -4.42
N ARG A 284 1.39 10.13 -3.79
CA ARG A 284 1.36 9.57 -2.43
C ARG A 284 1.00 10.65 -1.42
N GLN A 285 1.59 11.84 -1.50
CA GLN A 285 1.22 12.98 -0.68
C GLN A 285 -0.22 13.39 -0.96
N CYS A 286 -0.69 13.47 -2.20
CA CYS A 286 -2.07 13.81 -2.53
C CYS A 286 -3.06 12.76 -2.03
N LEU A 287 -2.81 11.46 -2.23
CA LEU A 287 -3.62 10.38 -1.67
C LEU A 287 -3.59 10.44 -0.15
N MET A 288 -2.41 10.52 0.47
CA MET A 288 -2.28 10.66 1.93
C MET A 288 -2.92 11.93 2.47
N TRP A 289 -2.85 13.04 1.76
CA TRP A 289 -3.46 14.30 2.14
C TRP A 289 -4.96 14.26 1.92
N GLN A 290 -5.46 13.53 0.91
CA GLN A 290 -6.88 13.21 0.78
C GLN A 290 -7.32 12.35 1.96
N PHE A 291 -6.56 11.32 2.34
CA PHE A 291 -6.84 10.48 3.51
C PHE A 291 -6.78 11.27 4.84
N THR A 292 -5.76 12.09 5.06
CA THR A 292 -5.61 12.93 6.26
C THR A 292 -6.61 14.10 6.28
N PHE A 293 -6.96 14.66 5.13
CA PHE A 293 -8.02 15.68 4.99
C PHE A 293 -9.38 15.09 5.34
N LEU A 294 -9.70 13.88 4.85
CA LEU A 294 -10.93 13.17 5.18
C LEU A 294 -10.97 12.73 6.66
N GLU A 295 -9.81 12.47 7.27
CA GLU A 295 -9.70 12.15 8.70
C GLU A 295 -9.83 13.38 9.62
N GLN A 296 -9.32 14.56 9.21
CA GLN A 296 -9.24 15.75 10.07
C GLN A 296 -10.27 16.85 9.76
N PHE A 297 -10.79 16.91 8.53
CA PHE A 297 -11.62 18.01 8.08
C PHE A 297 -12.91 17.51 7.47
N ASN A 298 -13.97 17.57 8.28
CA ASN A 298 -15.36 17.45 7.88
C ASN A 298 -15.81 18.69 7.04
N ARG A 299 -15.03 19.10 6.02
CA ARG A 299 -15.22 20.34 5.24
C ARG A 299 -15.23 20.10 3.73
N PRO A 300 -15.94 20.93 2.96
CA PRO A 300 -16.11 20.74 1.52
C PRO A 300 -14.82 20.91 0.71
N PHE A 301 -14.66 20.04 -0.30
CA PHE A 301 -13.51 19.92 -1.19
C PHE A 301 -13.18 21.20 -2.00
N ALA A 302 -14.14 22.11 -2.15
CA ALA A 302 -14.00 23.35 -2.92
C ALA A 302 -12.95 24.32 -2.35
N ASP A 303 -12.77 24.35 -1.02
CA ASP A 303 -11.75 25.21 -0.38
C ASP A 303 -10.32 24.67 -0.58
N TYR A 304 -10.16 23.37 -0.84
CA TYR A 304 -8.85 22.74 -1.04
C TYR A 304 -8.25 23.09 -2.40
N ASN A 305 -9.01 22.96 -3.50
CA ASN A 305 -8.56 23.32 -4.85
C ASN A 305 -8.20 24.81 -4.96
N ARG A 306 -8.92 25.66 -4.21
CA ARG A 306 -8.65 27.10 -4.15
C ARG A 306 -7.33 27.44 -3.46
N LYS A 307 -6.89 26.59 -2.52
CA LYS A 307 -5.74 26.86 -1.64
C LYS A 307 -4.45 26.14 -2.04
N TYR A 308 -4.53 24.98 -2.70
CA TYR A 308 -3.37 24.11 -2.92
C TYR A 308 -3.03 23.77 -4.39
N GLY A 309 -3.73 24.37 -5.36
CA GLY A 309 -3.39 24.24 -6.79
C GLY A 309 -3.98 23.00 -7.46
N GLY A 310 -4.32 23.15 -8.75
CA GLY A 310 -5.27 22.34 -9.48
C GLY A 310 -4.97 20.85 -9.58
N TYR A 311 -5.99 20.05 -9.24
CA TYR A 311 -6.09 18.62 -9.52
C TYR A 311 -6.26 18.38 -11.03
N ASN A 312 -5.57 17.39 -11.61
CA ASN A 312 -5.74 17.01 -13.02
C ASN A 312 -7.11 16.31 -13.21
N PRO A 313 -8.06 16.90 -13.95
CA PRO A 313 -9.40 16.32 -14.13
C PRO A 313 -9.38 14.98 -14.88
N THR A 314 -8.36 14.74 -15.71
CA THR A 314 -8.24 13.51 -16.50
C THR A 314 -7.90 12.30 -15.62
N ALA A 315 -7.03 12.50 -14.62
CA ALA A 315 -6.71 11.46 -13.63
C ALA A 315 -7.93 11.10 -12.76
N ARG A 316 -8.81 12.07 -12.49
CA ARG A 316 -10.09 11.86 -11.81
C ARG A 316 -11.03 10.96 -12.63
N VAL A 317 -11.22 11.25 -13.91
CA VAL A 317 -12.11 10.45 -14.78
C VAL A 317 -11.59 9.03 -14.93
N GLN A 318 -10.28 8.83 -15.05
CA GLN A 318 -9.68 7.50 -15.11
C GLN A 318 -9.91 6.73 -13.79
N LEU A 319 -9.66 7.35 -12.63
CA LEU A 319 -9.94 6.75 -11.33
C LEU A 319 -11.44 6.45 -11.12
N GLU A 320 -12.33 7.35 -11.53
CA GLU A 320 -13.79 7.16 -11.44
C GLU A 320 -14.26 6.01 -12.34
N VAL A 321 -13.76 5.90 -13.56
CA VAL A 321 -14.05 4.76 -14.46
C VAL A 321 -13.51 3.46 -13.88
N TYR A 322 -12.28 3.45 -13.35
CA TYR A 322 -11.69 2.24 -12.75
C TYR A 322 -12.41 1.82 -11.46
N VAL A 323 -12.74 2.74 -10.57
CA VAL A 323 -13.48 2.47 -9.32
C VAL A 323 -14.91 2.02 -9.64
N CYS A 324 -15.60 2.66 -10.59
CA CYS A 324 -16.91 2.21 -11.05
C CYS A 324 -16.85 0.83 -11.72
N PHE A 325 -15.84 0.51 -12.53
CA PHE A 325 -15.73 -0.80 -13.16
C PHE A 325 -15.42 -1.93 -12.16
N PHE A 326 -14.58 -1.63 -11.15
CA PHE A 326 -14.25 -2.57 -10.08
C PHE A 326 -15.44 -2.79 -9.13
N CYS A 327 -16.17 -1.71 -8.79
CA CYS A 327 -17.38 -1.80 -7.96
C CYS A 327 -18.55 -2.45 -8.71
N CYS A 328 -18.80 -2.13 -9.99
CA CYS A 328 -19.95 -2.64 -10.74
C CYS A 328 -19.83 -4.10 -11.19
N ASN A 329 -18.64 -4.66 -11.37
CA ASN A 329 -18.49 -6.06 -11.81
C ASN A 329 -18.24 -7.06 -10.66
N THR A 330 -18.01 -6.56 -9.44
CA THR A 330 -18.19 -7.37 -8.23
C THR A 330 -19.68 -7.70 -7.98
N ILE A 331 -20.60 -7.05 -8.71
CA ILE A 331 -22.06 -7.06 -8.52
C ILE A 331 -22.81 -7.97 -9.53
N ARG A 332 -22.16 -8.52 -10.57
CA ARG A 332 -22.77 -9.59 -11.41
C ARG A 332 -22.44 -11.00 -10.89
N MET A 333 -22.60 -11.17 -9.57
CA MET A 333 -22.70 -12.43 -8.84
C MET A 333 -24.03 -12.48 -8.11
#